data_AF-A0AAE9MWF3-F1
#
_entry.id   AF-A0AAE9MWF3-F1
#
_cell.length_a   1.000
_cell.length_b   1.000
_cell.length_c   1.000
_cell.angle_alpha   90.00
_cell.angle_beta   90.00
_cell.angle_gamma   90.00
#
_symmetry.space_group_name_H-M   'P 1'
#
loop_
_entity.id
_entity.type
_entity.pdbx_description
1 polymer ?
#
loop_
_entity_poly.entity_id
_entity_poly.type
_entity_poly.pdbx_seq_one_letter_code
_entity_poly.pdbx_strand_id
1 'polypeptide(L)'
;MKSNNQPRTGFGYFLYGIQIALSPEIRRFVVLPLLANILLVGGAIFYLFSHLDVWIESWIGKLPELLSWLTYILWPILVLTILATFSYFFSTLANFIAAPFNGLLAEKVEESLTGQKVNDDGFAALIKDVPRVIAREWRKLLYVLPKAIGLFLLLLIPALGQTVGPFLWFIFTAWMLAIQYCDYPFDNHKVPFNDMRYKLKQKQGKAYGFGVLVSVFTTIPILNLIVMPVAVCGATAMWVTEFKHQQ
;
A
#
# COMPACT_ATOMS: atom_id res chain seq x y z
N MET A 1 -25.98 -6.76 -4.14
CA MET A 1 -25.44 -8.08 -4.60
C MET A 1 -25.89 -9.16 -3.63
N LYS A 2 -26.49 -10.30 -4.06
CA LYS A 2 -26.69 -11.43 -3.12
C LYS A 2 -25.32 -11.97 -2.71
N SER A 3 -24.93 -11.73 -1.46
CA SER A 3 -23.65 -12.16 -0.89
C SER A 3 -23.52 -13.68 -0.96
N ASN A 4 -22.80 -14.18 -1.96
CA ASN A 4 -22.39 -15.58 -1.99
C ASN A 4 -21.15 -15.70 -1.09
N ASN A 5 -21.39 -15.80 0.22
CA ASN A 5 -20.41 -15.87 1.30
C ASN A 5 -19.69 -17.24 1.34
N GLN A 6 -19.31 -17.75 0.17
CA GLN A 6 -18.61 -19.02 0.06
C GLN A 6 -17.11 -18.86 0.31
N PRO A 7 -16.49 -19.81 1.03
CA PRO A 7 -15.05 -19.81 1.23
C PRO A 7 -14.32 -19.90 -0.11
N ARG A 8 -13.34 -19.02 -0.31
CA ARG A 8 -12.53 -18.95 -1.53
C ARG A 8 -11.07 -19.28 -1.23
N THR A 9 -10.31 -19.59 -2.28
CA THR A 9 -8.85 -19.61 -2.21
C THR A 9 -8.32 -18.18 -2.05
N GLY A 10 -7.06 -18.01 -1.65
CA GLY A 10 -6.42 -16.69 -1.60
C GLY A 10 -6.53 -15.93 -2.92
N PHE A 11 -6.30 -16.63 -4.04
CA PHE A 11 -6.48 -16.10 -5.38
C PHE A 11 -7.93 -15.70 -5.67
N GLY A 12 -8.88 -16.54 -5.26
CA GLY A 12 -10.31 -16.27 -5.43
C GLY A 12 -10.78 -15.00 -4.72
N TYR A 13 -10.20 -14.68 -3.55
CA TYR A 13 -10.51 -13.43 -2.86
C TYR A 13 -10.03 -12.19 -3.62
N PHE A 14 -8.86 -12.23 -4.24
CA PHE A 14 -8.37 -11.12 -5.07
C PHE A 14 -9.27 -10.89 -6.29
N LEU A 15 -9.61 -11.97 -7.02
CA LEU A 15 -10.51 -11.89 -8.19
C LEU A 15 -11.91 -11.43 -7.81
N TYR A 16 -12.42 -11.87 -6.66
CA TYR A 16 -13.70 -11.38 -6.13
C TYR A 16 -13.61 -9.91 -5.72
N GLY A 17 -12.46 -9.45 -5.21
CA GLY A 17 -12.17 -8.05 -4.96
C GLY A 17 -12.33 -7.16 -6.20
N ILE A 18 -11.95 -7.65 -7.39
CA ILE A 18 -12.17 -6.93 -8.66
C ILE A 18 -13.67 -6.73 -8.91
N GLN A 19 -14.48 -7.78 -8.72
CA GLN A 19 -15.92 -7.72 -8.93
C GLN A 19 -16.60 -6.74 -7.95
N ILE A 20 -16.17 -6.76 -6.68
CA ILE A 20 -16.67 -5.83 -5.65
C ILE A 20 -16.28 -4.39 -6.00
N ALA A 21 -15.02 -4.14 -6.35
CA ALA A 21 -14.52 -2.80 -6.65
C ALA A 21 -15.27 -2.14 -7.83
N LEU A 22 -15.70 -2.94 -8.81
CA LEU A 22 -16.48 -2.48 -9.97
C LEU A 22 -17.98 -2.34 -9.69
N SER A 23 -18.46 -2.77 -8.52
CA SER A 23 -19.89 -2.71 -8.20
C SER A 23 -20.39 -1.25 -8.07
N PRO A 24 -21.64 -0.94 -8.47
CA PRO A 24 -22.18 0.42 -8.40
C PRO A 24 -22.20 1.03 -6.99
N GLU A 25 -22.35 0.19 -5.97
CA GLU A 25 -22.40 0.59 -4.55
C GLU A 25 -21.03 1.04 -4.03
N ILE A 26 -19.96 0.39 -4.47
CA ILE A 26 -18.59 0.56 -3.95
C ILE A 26 -17.71 1.46 -4.83
N ARG A 27 -17.97 1.54 -6.14
CA ARG A 27 -17.10 2.27 -7.10
C ARG A 27 -16.82 3.73 -6.71
N ARG A 28 -17.75 4.40 -6.03
CA ARG A 28 -17.56 5.78 -5.53
C ARG A 28 -16.46 5.86 -4.46
N PHE A 29 -16.35 4.86 -3.60
CA PHE A 29 -15.34 4.80 -2.54
C PHE A 29 -13.98 4.37 -3.07
N VAL A 30 -13.94 3.61 -4.16
CA VAL A 30 -12.72 3.26 -4.90
C VAL A 30 -12.08 4.49 -5.54
N VAL A 31 -12.90 5.42 -6.04
CA VAL A 31 -12.42 6.64 -6.70
C VAL A 31 -11.79 7.63 -5.72
N LEU A 32 -12.19 7.63 -4.43
CA LEU A 32 -11.68 8.58 -3.43
C LEU A 32 -10.16 8.49 -3.18
N PRO A 33 -9.57 7.32 -2.85
CA PRO A 33 -8.12 7.20 -2.71
C PRO A 33 -7.37 7.54 -4.02
N LEU A 34 -7.94 7.17 -5.17
CA LEU A 34 -7.32 7.45 -6.47
C LEU A 34 -7.27 8.94 -6.75
N LEU A 35 -8.36 9.67 -6.53
CA LEU A 35 -8.41 11.12 -6.67
C LEU A 35 -7.45 11.80 -5.69
N ALA A 36 -7.43 11.37 -4.42
CA ALA A 36 -6.49 11.91 -3.44
C ALA A 36 -5.03 11.71 -3.88
N ASN A 37 -4.70 10.53 -4.40
CA ASN A 37 -3.36 10.22 -4.90
C ASN A 37 -3.01 11.05 -6.15
N ILE A 38 -3.92 11.17 -7.12
CA ILE A 38 -3.73 11.99 -8.33
C ILE A 38 -3.54 13.46 -7.97
N LEU A 39 -4.36 14.02 -7.07
CA LEU A 39 -4.24 15.41 -6.64
C LEU A 39 -2.93 15.67 -5.90
N LEU A 40 -2.55 14.76 -5.00
CA LEU A 40 -1.33 14.91 -4.22
C LEU A 40 -0.07 14.74 -5.07
N VAL A 41 0.04 13.63 -5.80
CA VAL A 41 1.21 13.35 -6.64
C VAL A 41 1.25 14.29 -7.84
N GLY A 42 0.11 14.58 -8.48
CA GLY A 42 0.04 15.53 -9.58
C GLY A 42 0.40 16.95 -9.14
N GLY A 43 -0.12 17.40 -7.99
CA GLY A 43 0.26 18.69 -7.40
C GLY A 43 1.73 18.74 -6.99
N ALA A 44 2.26 17.65 -6.45
CA ALA A 44 3.67 17.53 -6.08
C ALA A 44 4.57 17.58 -7.32
N ILE A 45 4.24 16.85 -8.38
CA ILE A 45 4.96 16.88 -9.66
C ILE A 45 4.94 18.29 -10.26
N PHE A 46 3.79 18.95 -10.26
CA PHE A 46 3.68 20.34 -10.72
C PHE A 46 4.56 21.29 -9.91
N TYR A 47 4.54 21.18 -8.58
CA TYR A 47 5.39 21.94 -7.69
C TYR A 47 6.89 21.67 -7.94
N LEU A 48 7.24 20.40 -8.14
CA LEU A 48 8.61 19.96 -8.42
C LEU A 48 9.13 20.58 -9.71
N PHE A 49 8.43 20.38 -10.82
CA PHE A 49 8.88 20.89 -12.13
C PHE A 49 8.88 22.43 -12.20
N SER A 50 8.00 23.10 -11.46
CA SER A 50 8.03 24.58 -11.39
C SER A 50 9.20 25.15 -10.60
N HIS A 51 9.83 24.38 -9.71
CA HIS A 51 10.95 24.83 -8.87
C HIS A 51 12.28 24.12 -9.18
N LEU A 52 12.25 23.10 -10.05
CA LEU A 52 13.40 22.22 -10.31
C LEU A 52 14.62 23.00 -10.78
N ASP A 53 14.44 23.84 -11.81
CA ASP A 53 15.52 24.62 -12.40
C ASP A 53 16.11 25.60 -11.39
N VAL A 54 15.25 26.33 -10.66
CA VAL A 54 15.66 27.28 -9.62
C VAL A 54 16.48 26.60 -8.52
N TRP A 55 16.04 25.42 -8.05
CA TRP A 55 16.80 24.68 -7.06
C TRP A 55 18.15 24.28 -7.62
N ILE A 56 18.21 23.65 -8.79
CA ILE A 56 19.47 23.20 -9.40
C ILE A 56 20.43 24.38 -9.60
N GLU A 57 19.96 25.49 -10.18
CA GLU A 57 20.74 26.70 -10.37
C GLU A 57 21.25 27.29 -9.05
N SER A 58 20.46 27.25 -7.97
CA SER A 58 20.89 27.73 -6.65
C SER A 58 22.04 26.93 -6.03
N TRP A 59 22.16 25.65 -6.37
CA TRP A 59 23.27 24.78 -5.93
C TRP A 59 24.48 24.94 -6.84
N ILE A 60 24.26 24.92 -8.16
CA ILE A 60 25.32 25.01 -9.18
C ILE A 60 25.93 26.42 -9.21
N GLY A 61 25.13 27.47 -9.04
CA GLY A 61 25.59 28.86 -9.01
C GLY A 61 26.53 29.21 -7.87
N LYS A 62 26.71 28.31 -6.89
CA LYS A 62 27.74 28.43 -5.82
C LYS A 62 29.11 27.90 -6.24
N LEU A 63 29.22 27.26 -7.41
CA LEU A 63 30.49 26.74 -7.90
C LEU A 63 31.38 27.87 -8.42
N PRO A 64 32.66 27.92 -8.01
CA PRO A 64 33.66 28.78 -8.63
C PRO A 64 33.81 28.49 -10.14
N GLU A 65 34.18 29.50 -10.94
CA GLU A 65 34.37 29.34 -12.40
C GLU A 65 35.33 28.21 -12.79
N LEU A 66 36.40 28.00 -12.01
CA LEU A 66 37.36 26.90 -12.20
C LEU A 66 36.71 25.50 -12.16
N LEU A 67 35.57 25.36 -11.48
CA LEU A 67 34.81 24.12 -11.35
C LEU A 67 33.58 24.08 -12.26
N SER A 68 33.42 25.02 -13.19
CA SER A 68 32.27 25.09 -14.10
C SER A 68 32.08 23.82 -14.94
N TRP A 69 33.16 23.11 -15.29
CA TRP A 69 33.11 21.83 -15.98
C TRP A 69 32.35 20.74 -15.20
N LEU A 70 32.30 20.84 -13.87
CA LEU A 70 31.61 19.89 -12.99
C LEU A 70 30.08 19.99 -13.14
N THR A 71 29.57 21.11 -13.66
CA THR A 71 28.15 21.34 -13.96
C THR A 71 27.56 20.25 -14.85
N TYR A 72 28.30 19.82 -15.89
CA TYR A 72 27.84 18.77 -16.81
C TYR A 72 27.60 17.42 -16.12
N ILE A 73 28.32 17.15 -15.02
CA ILE A 73 28.19 15.93 -14.22
C ILE A 73 27.16 16.12 -13.10
N LEU A 74 27.21 17.26 -12.40
CA LEU A 74 26.34 17.53 -11.25
C LEU A 74 24.88 17.72 -11.66
N TRP A 75 24.60 18.31 -12.82
CA TRP A 75 23.23 18.55 -13.27
C TRP A 75 22.40 17.25 -13.32
N PRO A 76 22.80 16.19 -14.06
CA PRO A 76 22.01 14.95 -14.11
C PRO A 76 21.94 14.25 -12.76
N ILE A 77 23.01 14.30 -11.94
CA ILE A 77 23.01 13.72 -10.60
C ILE A 77 22.02 14.44 -9.69
N LEU A 78 22.00 15.78 -9.71
CA LEU A 78 21.08 16.58 -8.91
C LEU A 78 19.64 16.37 -9.36
N VAL A 79 19.37 16.35 -10.67
CA VAL A 79 18.03 16.03 -11.21
C VAL A 79 17.59 14.66 -10.71
N LEU A 80 18.38 13.61 -10.92
CA LEU A 80 18.03 12.25 -10.50
C LEU A 80 17.83 12.17 -8.98
N THR A 81 18.70 12.82 -8.20
CA THR A 81 18.60 12.84 -6.73
C THR A 81 17.32 13.53 -6.28
N ILE A 82 17.04 14.73 -6.80
CA ILE A 82 15.85 15.51 -6.48
C ILE A 82 14.59 14.71 -6.87
N LEU A 83 14.54 14.19 -8.10
CA LEU A 83 13.42 13.38 -8.57
C LEU A 83 13.21 12.14 -7.68
N ALA A 84 14.28 11.42 -7.34
CA ALA A 84 14.20 10.21 -6.50
C ALA A 84 13.73 10.53 -5.07
N THR A 85 14.36 11.53 -4.42
CA THR A 85 13.99 11.95 -3.06
C THR A 85 12.55 12.45 -3.01
N PHE A 86 12.17 13.31 -3.96
CA PHE A 86 10.83 13.88 -4.01
C PHE A 86 9.78 12.82 -4.32
N SER A 87 10.03 11.94 -5.30
CA SER A 87 9.16 10.82 -5.62
C SER A 87 8.94 9.88 -4.43
N TYR A 88 10.03 9.49 -3.73
CA TYR A 88 9.93 8.61 -2.56
C TYR A 88 9.18 9.27 -1.40
N PHE A 89 9.46 10.55 -1.12
CA PHE A 89 8.80 11.31 -0.07
C PHE A 89 7.29 11.43 -0.33
N PHE A 90 6.91 11.90 -1.52
CA PHE A 90 5.50 12.07 -1.86
C PHE A 90 4.77 10.75 -2.04
N SER A 91 5.42 9.70 -2.54
CA SER A 91 4.82 8.36 -2.60
C SER A 91 4.56 7.81 -1.20
N THR A 92 5.49 8.01 -0.26
CA THR A 92 5.30 7.62 1.14
C THR A 92 4.14 8.40 1.74
N LEU A 93 4.12 9.72 1.57
CA LEU A 93 3.06 10.59 2.06
C LEU A 93 1.68 10.24 1.46
N ALA A 94 1.63 9.93 0.17
CA ALA A 94 0.43 9.47 -0.52
C ALA A 94 -0.12 8.19 0.11
N ASN A 95 0.75 7.22 0.44
CA ASN A 95 0.33 5.99 1.10
C ASN A 95 -0.26 6.26 2.51
N PHE A 96 0.34 7.17 3.28
CA PHE A 96 -0.19 7.58 4.58
C PHE A 96 -1.56 8.27 4.47
N ILE A 97 -1.73 9.12 3.45
CA ILE A 97 -2.99 9.82 3.20
C ILE A 97 -4.06 8.88 2.63
N ALA A 98 -3.68 7.87 1.85
CA ALA A 98 -4.59 6.86 1.31
C ALA A 98 -5.10 5.88 2.39
N ALA A 99 -4.32 5.62 3.44
CA ALA A 99 -4.66 4.69 4.52
C ALA A 99 -6.06 4.92 5.14
N PRO A 100 -6.47 6.14 5.53
CA PRO A 100 -7.83 6.39 6.02
C PRO A 100 -8.91 6.04 4.97
N PHE A 101 -8.73 6.42 3.70
CA PHE A 101 -9.70 6.09 2.65
C PHE A 101 -9.80 4.58 2.41
N ASN A 102 -8.69 3.84 2.55
CA ASN A 102 -8.68 2.39 2.47
C ASN A 102 -9.43 1.74 3.65
N GLY A 103 -9.34 2.31 4.86
CA GLY A 103 -10.15 1.90 6.00
C GLY A 103 -11.64 2.11 5.76
N LEU A 104 -12.03 3.28 5.25
CA LEU A 104 -13.42 3.57 4.87
C LEU A 104 -13.92 2.63 3.77
N LEU A 105 -13.11 2.38 2.74
CA LEU A 105 -13.44 1.46 1.67
C LEU A 105 -13.69 0.04 2.23
N ALA A 106 -12.82 -0.43 3.13
CA ALA A 106 -12.99 -1.71 3.79
C ALA A 106 -14.30 -1.78 4.59
N GLU A 107 -14.66 -0.71 5.30
CA GLU A 107 -15.93 -0.61 6.03
C GLU A 107 -17.13 -0.75 5.08
N LYS A 108 -17.17 0.04 4.00
CA LYS A 108 -18.30 0.02 3.06
C LYS A 108 -18.42 -1.27 2.27
N VAL A 109 -17.29 -1.94 1.99
CA VAL A 109 -17.31 -3.28 1.41
C VAL A 109 -17.92 -4.28 2.39
N GLU A 110 -17.55 -4.21 3.68
CA GLU A 110 -18.12 -5.11 4.69
C GLU A 110 -19.62 -4.89 4.88
N GLU A 111 -20.08 -3.64 4.88
CA GLU A 111 -21.50 -3.29 4.94
C GLU A 111 -22.28 -3.87 3.75
N SER A 112 -21.74 -3.75 2.54
CA SER A 112 -22.37 -4.31 1.33
C SER A 112 -22.41 -5.86 1.35
N LEU A 113 -21.39 -6.52 1.92
CA LEU A 113 -21.31 -7.98 1.99
C LEU A 113 -22.15 -8.60 3.11
N THR A 114 -22.31 -7.89 4.23
CA THR A 114 -22.98 -8.41 5.44
C THR A 114 -24.39 -7.86 5.65
N GLY A 115 -24.72 -6.74 5.01
CA GLY A 115 -25.96 -6.00 5.27
C GLY A 115 -26.01 -5.33 6.65
N GLN A 116 -24.92 -5.36 7.41
CA GLN A 116 -24.80 -4.77 8.74
C GLN A 116 -23.91 -3.54 8.67
N LYS A 117 -24.32 -2.46 9.34
CA LYS A 117 -23.45 -1.30 9.53
C LYS A 117 -22.27 -1.67 10.43
N VAL A 118 -21.06 -1.30 10.03
CA VAL A 118 -19.84 -1.55 10.82
C VAL A 118 -19.57 -0.39 11.77
N ASN A 119 -19.75 0.85 11.31
CA ASN A 119 -19.76 2.06 12.13
C ASN A 119 -20.85 3.03 11.64
N ASP A 120 -21.42 3.83 12.54
CA ASP A 120 -22.47 4.81 12.20
C ASP A 120 -21.92 6.18 11.75
N ASP A 121 -20.60 6.31 11.70
CA ASP A 121 -19.96 7.61 11.56
C ASP A 121 -19.38 7.83 10.16
N GLY A 122 -19.76 8.94 9.52
CA GLY A 122 -19.26 9.34 8.20
C GLY A 122 -17.82 9.87 8.21
N PHE A 123 -17.50 10.78 7.28
CA PHE A 123 -16.17 11.39 7.13
C PHE A 123 -15.58 12.00 8.42
N ALA A 124 -16.42 12.38 9.38
CA ALA A 124 -15.97 12.94 10.66
C ALA A 124 -15.26 11.90 11.56
N ALA A 125 -15.70 10.64 11.59
CA ALA A 125 -14.95 9.60 12.32
C ALA A 125 -13.67 9.21 11.61
N LEU A 126 -13.69 9.23 10.28
CA LEU A 126 -12.53 9.03 9.44
C LEU A 126 -11.35 9.92 9.87
N ILE A 127 -11.61 11.21 10.15
CA ILE A 127 -10.60 12.16 10.67
C ILE A 127 -10.18 11.80 12.11
N LYS A 128 -11.13 11.44 12.98
CA LYS A 128 -10.82 11.04 14.36
C LYS A 128 -9.98 9.77 14.44
N ASP A 129 -10.12 8.87 13.46
CA ASP A 129 -9.38 7.61 13.37
C ASP A 129 -8.00 7.77 12.71
N VAL A 130 -7.70 8.90 12.05
CA VAL A 130 -6.40 9.15 11.41
C VAL A 130 -5.21 8.86 12.33
N PRO A 131 -5.13 9.36 13.58
CA PRO A 131 -3.98 9.11 14.45
C PRO A 131 -3.75 7.62 14.70
N ARG A 132 -4.85 6.88 14.83
CA ARG A 132 -4.81 5.45 15.07
C ARG A 132 -4.40 4.66 13.83
N VAL A 133 -4.95 5.01 12.67
CA VAL A 133 -4.59 4.40 11.38
C VAL A 133 -3.11 4.65 11.07
N ILE A 134 -2.61 5.87 11.29
CA ILE A 134 -1.19 6.20 11.13
C ILE A 134 -0.33 5.39 12.10
N ALA A 135 -0.72 5.28 13.37
CA ALA A 135 -0.01 4.44 14.34
C ALA A 135 -0.01 2.97 13.94
N ARG A 136 -1.07 2.48 13.27
CA ARG A 136 -1.15 1.13 12.72
C ARG A 136 -0.17 0.93 11.57
N GLU A 137 -0.10 1.86 10.62
CA GLU A 137 0.89 1.84 9.53
C GLU A 137 2.34 1.88 10.06
N TRP A 138 2.59 2.66 11.11
CA TRP A 138 3.90 2.69 11.77
C TRP A 138 4.30 1.33 12.35
N ARG A 139 3.36 0.59 12.96
CA ARG A 139 3.61 -0.78 13.45
C ARG A 139 3.91 -1.75 12.30
N LYS A 140 3.25 -1.60 11.15
CA LYS A 140 3.56 -2.39 9.95
C LYS A 140 4.99 -2.12 9.48
N LEU A 141 5.40 -0.86 9.44
CA LEU A 141 6.76 -0.46 9.08
C LEU A 141 7.81 -1.08 10.02
N LEU A 142 7.60 -0.98 11.34
CA LEU A 142 8.47 -1.60 12.35
C LEU A 142 8.51 -3.13 12.24
N TYR A 143 7.43 -3.75 11.77
CA TYR A 143 7.40 -5.19 11.49
C TYR A 143 8.19 -5.56 10.22
N VAL A 144 8.14 -4.73 9.17
CA VAL A 144 8.85 -4.95 7.89
C VAL A 144 10.34 -4.78 8.05
N LEU A 145 10.76 -3.68 8.66
CA LEU A 145 12.13 -3.19 8.64
C LEU A 145 13.18 -4.24 9.05
N PRO A 146 13.08 -4.94 10.20
CA PRO A 146 14.09 -5.92 10.58
C PRO A 146 14.16 -7.13 9.63
N LYS A 147 13.03 -7.51 9.01
CA LYS A 147 12.99 -8.63 8.05
C LYS A 147 13.56 -8.23 6.70
N ALA A 148 13.24 -7.02 6.25
CA ALA A 148 13.82 -6.45 5.04
C ALA A 148 15.34 -6.30 5.18
N ILE A 149 15.84 -5.84 6.33
CA ILE A 149 17.28 -5.79 6.62
C ILE A 149 17.90 -7.20 6.60
N GLY A 150 17.28 -8.18 7.26
CA GLY A 150 17.79 -9.56 7.24
C GLY A 150 17.87 -10.16 5.84
N LEU A 151 16.85 -9.94 5.01
CA LEU A 151 16.84 -10.38 3.60
C LEU A 151 17.86 -9.61 2.76
N PHE A 152 18.04 -8.32 3.03
CA PHE A 152 19.06 -7.51 2.37
C PHE A 152 20.47 -8.03 2.67
N LEU A 153 20.76 -8.34 3.94
CA LEU A 153 22.04 -8.96 4.33
C LEU A 153 22.25 -10.32 3.66
N LEU A 154 21.19 -11.11 3.49
CA LEU A 154 21.25 -12.38 2.76
C LEU A 154 21.63 -12.18 1.29
N LEU A 155 21.15 -11.12 0.62
CA LEU A 155 21.51 -10.78 -0.76
C LEU A 155 23.00 -10.42 -0.92
N LEU A 156 23.67 -10.00 0.15
CA LEU A 156 25.11 -9.69 0.13
C LEU A 156 25.99 -10.95 0.13
N ILE A 157 25.46 -12.12 0.46
CA ILE A 157 26.20 -13.38 0.44
C ILE A 157 26.40 -13.81 -1.02
N PRO A 158 27.65 -13.90 -1.52
CA PRO A 158 27.90 -14.30 -2.91
C PRO A 158 27.36 -15.70 -3.23
N ALA A 159 26.84 -15.87 -4.45
CA ALA A 159 26.19 -17.07 -4.99
C ALA A 159 24.87 -17.48 -4.30
N LEU A 160 24.82 -17.57 -2.98
CA LEU A 160 23.61 -17.99 -2.24
C LEU A 160 22.56 -16.89 -2.19
N GLY A 161 22.99 -15.64 -1.96
CA GLY A 161 22.11 -14.48 -1.87
C GLY A 161 21.37 -14.25 -3.18
N GLN A 162 22.06 -14.29 -4.31
CA GLN A 162 21.45 -14.00 -5.62
C GLN A 162 20.54 -15.13 -6.11
N THR A 163 20.78 -16.38 -5.68
CA THR A 163 19.96 -17.54 -6.08
C THR A 163 18.71 -17.67 -5.23
N VAL A 164 18.81 -17.57 -3.89
CA VAL A 164 17.69 -17.79 -2.97
C VAL A 164 16.98 -16.49 -2.59
N GLY A 165 17.72 -15.38 -2.53
CA GLY A 165 17.24 -14.08 -2.06
C GLY A 165 16.03 -13.54 -2.84
N PRO A 166 16.01 -13.53 -4.18
CA PRO A 166 14.84 -13.06 -4.94
C PRO A 166 13.56 -13.83 -4.61
N PHE A 167 13.63 -15.16 -4.44
CA PHE A 167 12.48 -15.98 -4.09
C PHE A 167 11.98 -15.69 -2.66
N LEU A 168 12.89 -15.61 -1.69
CA LEU A 168 12.53 -15.26 -0.32
C LEU A 168 11.97 -13.83 -0.23
N TRP A 169 12.55 -12.89 -0.98
CA TRP A 169 12.07 -11.52 -1.06
C TRP A 169 10.66 -11.45 -1.65
N PHE A 170 10.38 -12.22 -2.70
CA PHE A 170 9.06 -12.30 -3.29
C PHE A 170 8.02 -12.90 -2.32
N ILE A 171 8.34 -14.01 -1.66
CA ILE A 171 7.46 -14.64 -0.65
C ILE A 171 7.21 -13.67 0.51
N PHE A 172 8.25 -12.98 0.98
CA PHE A 172 8.14 -11.96 2.00
C PHE A 172 7.25 -10.79 1.55
N THR A 173 7.41 -10.32 0.31
CA THR A 173 6.59 -9.26 -0.26
C THR A 173 5.12 -9.68 -0.36
N ALA A 174 4.85 -10.90 -0.80
CA ALA A 174 3.49 -11.44 -0.84
C ALA A 174 2.84 -11.48 0.56
N TRP A 175 3.58 -11.97 1.57
CA TRP A 175 3.10 -11.95 2.95
C TRP A 175 2.83 -10.52 3.44
N MET A 176 3.73 -9.59 3.12
CA MET A 176 3.61 -8.21 3.56
C MET A 176 2.40 -7.51 2.92
N LEU A 177 2.16 -7.72 1.63
CA LEU A 177 0.99 -7.18 0.96
C LEU A 177 -0.30 -7.80 1.51
N ALA A 178 -0.30 -9.09 1.81
CA ALA A 178 -1.43 -9.72 2.49
C ALA A 178 -1.71 -9.07 3.86
N ILE A 179 -0.68 -8.86 4.69
CA ILE A 179 -0.82 -8.12 5.94
C ILE A 179 -1.34 -6.70 5.68
N GLN A 180 -0.76 -5.97 4.73
CA GLN A 180 -1.08 -4.57 4.47
C GLN A 180 -2.58 -4.37 4.23
N TYR A 181 -3.17 -5.20 3.37
CA TYR A 181 -4.56 -5.08 2.95
C TYR A 181 -5.55 -5.79 3.88
N CYS A 182 -5.21 -6.98 4.41
CA CYS A 182 -6.05 -7.66 5.39
C CYS A 182 -6.14 -6.90 6.71
N ASP A 183 -5.19 -6.03 7.03
CA ASP A 183 -5.22 -5.28 8.27
C ASP A 183 -6.37 -4.26 8.35
N TYR A 184 -6.82 -3.70 7.22
CA TYR A 184 -7.89 -2.67 7.21
C TYR A 184 -9.19 -3.14 7.90
N PRO A 185 -9.81 -4.28 7.52
CA PRO A 185 -11.02 -4.74 8.19
C PRO A 185 -10.77 -5.18 9.65
N PHE A 186 -9.59 -5.71 9.97
CA PHE A 186 -9.21 -6.05 11.35
C PHE A 186 -9.07 -4.79 12.23
N ASP A 187 -8.46 -3.72 11.70
CA ASP A 187 -8.30 -2.45 12.41
C ASP A 187 -9.65 -1.72 12.53
N ASN A 188 -10.55 -1.81 11.55
CA ASN A 188 -11.92 -1.31 11.72
C ASN A 188 -12.62 -1.91 12.95
N HIS A 189 -12.35 -3.19 13.25
CA HIS A 189 -12.85 -3.90 14.43
C HIS A 189 -11.96 -3.80 15.67
N LYS A 190 -10.94 -2.93 15.65
CA LYS A 190 -10.00 -2.72 16.77
C LYS A 190 -9.22 -3.95 17.19
N VAL A 191 -9.05 -4.93 16.31
CA VAL A 191 -8.27 -6.13 16.58
C VAL A 191 -6.78 -5.77 16.67
N PRO A 192 -6.08 -6.16 17.76
CA PRO A 192 -4.65 -5.92 17.91
C PRO A 192 -3.81 -6.49 16.75
N PHE A 193 -2.72 -5.82 16.40
CA PHE A 193 -1.87 -6.21 15.25
C PHE A 193 -1.27 -7.61 15.39
N ASN A 194 -0.91 -8.01 16.60
CA ASN A 194 -0.37 -9.34 16.86
C ASN A 194 -1.45 -10.43 16.68
N ASP A 195 -2.68 -10.17 17.10
CA ASP A 195 -3.80 -11.10 16.97
C ASP A 195 -4.21 -11.27 15.50
N MET A 196 -4.26 -10.16 14.77
CA MET A 196 -4.47 -10.16 13.31
C MET A 196 -3.44 -11.05 12.61
N ARG A 197 -2.15 -10.88 12.94
CA ARG A 197 -1.07 -11.69 12.37
C ARG A 197 -1.21 -13.16 12.72
N TYR A 198 -1.59 -13.47 13.96
CA TYR A 198 -1.82 -14.84 14.40
C TYR A 198 -2.97 -15.49 13.63
N LYS A 199 -4.10 -14.80 13.49
CA LYS A 199 -5.25 -15.23 12.69
C LYS A 199 -4.89 -15.43 11.21
N LEU A 200 -4.17 -14.50 10.59
CA LEU A 200 -3.68 -14.66 9.22
C LEU A 200 -2.74 -15.87 9.07
N LYS A 201 -1.87 -16.11 10.06
CA LYS A 201 -0.94 -17.26 10.04
C LYS A 201 -1.68 -18.61 10.09
N GLN A 202 -2.80 -18.70 10.80
CA GLN A 202 -3.65 -19.90 10.80
C GLN A 202 -4.24 -20.20 9.41
N LYS A 203 -4.40 -19.18 8.56
CA LYS A 203 -4.88 -19.31 7.18
C LYS A 203 -3.82 -18.89 6.16
N GLN A 204 -2.54 -19.18 6.46
CA GLN A 204 -1.40 -18.70 5.67
C GLN A 204 -1.49 -19.01 4.17
N GLY A 205 -2.02 -20.16 3.76
CA GLY A 205 -2.19 -20.48 2.34
C GLY A 205 -3.10 -19.48 1.60
N LYS A 206 -4.16 -19.00 2.27
CA LYS A 206 -5.04 -17.95 1.72
C LYS A 206 -4.36 -16.59 1.71
N ALA A 207 -3.65 -16.25 2.79
CA ALA A 207 -2.90 -15.00 2.89
C ALA A 207 -1.80 -14.90 1.80
N TYR A 208 -0.95 -15.92 1.67
CA TYR A 208 0.10 -15.96 0.64
C TYR A 208 -0.48 -15.97 -0.77
N GLY A 209 -1.50 -16.79 -1.05
CA GLY A 209 -2.11 -16.80 -2.38
C GLY A 209 -2.68 -15.43 -2.76
N PHE A 210 -3.39 -14.79 -1.84
CA PHE A 210 -3.86 -13.42 -2.04
C PHE A 210 -2.71 -12.45 -2.28
N GLY A 211 -1.71 -12.45 -1.40
CA GLY A 211 -0.53 -11.60 -1.47
C GLY A 211 0.29 -11.76 -2.75
N VAL A 212 0.40 -12.98 -3.29
CA VAL A 212 1.11 -13.25 -4.55
C VAL A 212 0.45 -12.53 -5.73
N LEU A 213 -0.89 -12.58 -5.85
CA LEU A 213 -1.58 -11.85 -6.92
C LEU A 213 -1.44 -10.35 -6.76
N VAL A 214 -1.54 -9.86 -5.52
CA VAL A 214 -1.31 -8.44 -5.26
C VAL A 214 0.12 -8.06 -5.70
N SER A 215 1.15 -8.80 -5.31
CA SER A 215 2.55 -8.56 -5.74
C SER A 215 2.70 -8.53 -7.26
N VAL A 216 2.16 -9.52 -7.96
CA VAL A 216 2.26 -9.61 -9.42
C VAL A 216 1.58 -8.40 -10.09
N PHE A 217 0.38 -8.05 -9.64
CA PHE A 217 -0.36 -6.94 -10.24
C PHE A 217 0.26 -5.57 -9.89
N THR A 218 0.87 -5.40 -8.71
CA THR A 218 1.61 -4.16 -8.37
C THR A 218 2.84 -3.94 -9.27
N THR A 219 3.40 -5.01 -9.84
CA THR A 219 4.55 -4.92 -10.74
C THR A 219 4.16 -4.37 -12.12
N ILE A 220 2.89 -4.49 -12.51
CA ILE A 220 2.38 -4.01 -13.78
C ILE A 220 1.92 -2.55 -13.61
N PRO A 221 2.58 -1.53 -14.20
CA PRO A 221 2.34 -0.13 -13.87
C PRO A 221 0.89 0.33 -13.98
N ILE A 222 0.20 -0.06 -15.05
CA ILE A 222 -1.21 0.32 -15.31
C ILE A 222 -2.13 -0.33 -14.26
N LEU A 223 -1.89 -1.59 -13.91
CA LEU A 223 -2.71 -2.31 -12.93
C LEU A 223 -2.42 -1.83 -11.50
N ASN A 224 -1.18 -1.43 -11.20
CA ASN A 224 -0.77 -0.94 -9.89
C ASN A 224 -1.65 0.23 -9.40
N LEU A 225 -2.13 1.08 -10.32
CA LEU A 225 -3.04 2.18 -9.99
C LEU A 225 -4.35 1.71 -9.35
N ILE A 226 -4.89 0.56 -9.79
CA ILE A 226 -6.18 0.03 -9.32
C ILE A 226 -6.02 -1.14 -8.34
N VAL A 227 -4.80 -1.66 -8.14
CA VAL A 227 -4.55 -2.79 -7.26
C VAL A 227 -4.94 -2.49 -5.82
N MET A 228 -4.62 -1.30 -5.31
CA MET A 228 -4.91 -0.92 -3.94
C MET A 228 -6.41 -1.09 -3.59
N PRO A 229 -7.36 -0.47 -4.30
CA PRO A 229 -8.78 -0.65 -3.98
C PRO A 229 -9.28 -2.08 -4.22
N VAL A 230 -8.79 -2.77 -5.25
CA VAL A 230 -9.12 -4.18 -5.51
C VAL A 230 -8.68 -5.08 -4.35
N ALA A 231 -7.46 -4.88 -3.87
CA ALA A 231 -6.89 -5.63 -2.77
C ALA A 231 -7.64 -5.36 -1.46
N VAL A 232 -8.01 -4.10 -1.17
CA VAL A 232 -8.86 -3.77 -0.02
C VAL A 232 -10.20 -4.51 -0.10
N CYS A 233 -10.88 -4.46 -1.25
CA CYS A 233 -12.16 -5.16 -1.43
C CYS A 233 -12.03 -6.68 -1.23
N GLY A 234 -11.00 -7.29 -1.82
CA GLY A 234 -10.75 -8.74 -1.69
C GLY A 234 -10.37 -9.15 -0.28
N ALA A 235 -9.56 -8.34 0.40
CA ALA A 235 -9.15 -8.55 1.79
C ALA A 235 -10.34 -8.45 2.75
N THR A 236 -11.25 -7.50 2.55
CA THR A 236 -12.50 -7.41 3.32
C THR A 236 -13.41 -8.60 3.07
N ALA A 237 -13.52 -9.09 1.83
CA ALA A 237 -14.28 -10.30 1.56
C ALA A 237 -13.68 -11.53 2.28
N MET A 238 -12.35 -11.62 2.34
CA MET A 238 -11.64 -12.65 3.11
C MET A 238 -11.93 -12.52 4.62
N TRP A 239 -11.92 -11.30 5.15
CA TRP A 239 -12.29 -11.02 6.53
C TRP A 239 -13.69 -11.54 6.88
N VAL A 240 -14.70 -11.13 6.11
CA VAL A 240 -16.11 -11.48 6.35
C VAL A 240 -16.31 -13.00 6.35
N THR A 241 -15.66 -13.72 5.44
CA THR A 241 -15.90 -15.16 5.27
C THR A 241 -15.05 -16.02 6.21
N GLU A 242 -13.81 -15.61 6.53
CA GLU A 242 -12.84 -16.47 7.22
C GLU A 242 -12.59 -16.10 8.68
N PHE A 243 -12.76 -14.82 9.05
CA PHE A 243 -12.22 -14.29 10.30
C PHE A 243 -13.26 -13.63 11.21
N LYS A 244 -14.35 -13.07 10.65
CA LYS A 244 -15.39 -12.37 11.42
C LYS A 244 -16.07 -13.27 12.47
N HIS A 245 -16.28 -14.55 12.17
CA HIS A 245 -16.93 -15.51 13.08
C HIS A 245 -16.01 -16.08 14.18
N GLN A 246 -14.74 -15.66 14.23
CA GLN A 246 -13.76 -16.11 15.23
C GLN A 246 -13.45 -14.99 16.26
N GLN A 247 -14.37 -14.05 16.42
CA GLN A 247 -14.30 -13.00 17.44
C GLN A 247 -15.00 -13.44 18.72
#